data_AF-A0A6A4SZI1-F1
#
_entry.id   AF-A0A6A4SZI1-F1
#
_cell.length_a   1.000
_cell.length_b   1.000
_cell.length_c   1.000
_cell.angle_alpha   90.00
_cell.angle_beta   90.00
_cell.angle_gamma   90.00
#
_symmetry.space_group_name_H-M   'P 1'
#
loop_
_entity.id
_entity.type
_entity.pdbx_description
1 polymer ?
#
loop_
_entity_poly.entity_id
_entity_poly.type
_entity_poly.pdbx_seq_one_letter_code
_entity_poly.pdbx_strand_id
1 'polypeptide(L)'
;MLRESKPEVEEASRSRASLSRAVWDALLLCTGDMEHLDDYVQDKSFVLQLAVWGLRGVARVTLANNPLTGALILAALYWASPWQGLLGTLGALASTLTAVIMGQDSVFVSSGLSSVLARWDLPVSVFPFNIIIILYLLCVGPDNLDFPHQPALPPGALAPNSTKVVAVEVMRGIPLGVGQIFACAALGPSLLILGAVALYSPLLAAHALLGSAVGSLAAFLSAYADIALGNLLGTSNVKLTVDKHCALVTIHNVMSSR
;
A
#
# COMPACT_ATOMS: atom_id res chain seq x y z
N MET A 1 52.82 19.33 9.76
CA MET A 1 51.63 18.50 9.53
C MET A 1 50.43 19.15 10.21
N LEU A 2 49.25 19.19 9.57
CA LEU A 2 47.94 19.74 10.01
C LEU A 2 47.64 21.23 9.75
N ARG A 3 47.55 21.67 8.49
CA ARG A 3 46.84 22.92 8.16
C ARG A 3 46.01 22.94 6.87
N GLU A 4 45.86 21.82 6.16
CA GLU A 4 45.10 21.77 4.90
C GLU A 4 43.64 21.28 5.02
N SER A 5 43.16 20.80 6.17
CA SER A 5 41.80 20.21 6.26
C SER A 5 40.66 21.20 6.52
N LYS A 6 40.92 22.48 6.78
CA LYS A 6 39.88 23.44 7.20
C LYS A 6 39.05 24.04 6.04
N PRO A 7 39.62 24.44 4.89
CA PRO A 7 38.82 25.06 3.83
C PRO A 7 37.92 24.06 3.09
N GLU A 8 38.38 22.83 2.85
CA GLU A 8 37.59 21.79 2.16
C GLU A 8 36.39 21.31 3.00
N VAL A 9 36.54 21.23 4.33
CA VAL A 9 35.46 20.80 5.24
C VAL A 9 34.36 21.86 5.33
N GLU A 10 34.70 23.14 5.27
CA GLU A 10 33.75 24.24 5.37
C GLU A 10 32.91 24.41 4.08
N GLU A 11 33.53 24.23 2.91
CA GLU A 11 32.86 24.27 1.60
C GLU A 11 31.94 23.06 1.39
N ALA A 12 32.38 21.85 1.79
CA ALA A 12 31.55 20.65 1.79
C ALA A 12 30.32 20.81 2.73
N SER A 13 30.49 21.46 3.89
CA SER A 13 29.38 21.73 4.82
C SER A 13 28.34 22.69 4.24
N ARG A 14 28.78 23.72 3.51
CA ARG A 14 27.92 24.73 2.89
C ARG A 14 27.15 24.16 1.69
N SER A 15 27.79 23.32 0.89
CA SER A 15 27.14 22.57 -0.20
C SER A 15 26.09 21.59 0.32
N ARG A 16 26.38 20.87 1.42
CA ARG A 16 25.40 19.97 2.06
C ARG A 16 24.20 20.73 2.63
N ALA A 17 24.44 21.94 3.17
CA ALA A 17 23.39 22.79 3.72
C ALA A 17 22.53 23.47 2.65
N SER A 18 23.09 23.81 1.48
CA SER A 18 22.31 24.33 0.36
C SER A 18 21.50 23.22 -0.33
N LEU A 19 22.11 22.05 -0.49
CA LEU A 19 21.45 20.88 -1.05
C LEU A 19 20.34 20.37 -0.12
N SER A 20 20.56 20.37 1.20
CA SER A 20 19.51 19.99 2.15
C SER A 20 18.33 20.96 2.14
N ARG A 21 18.58 22.28 2.06
CA ARG A 21 17.51 23.28 1.94
C ARG A 21 16.74 23.15 0.64
N ALA A 22 17.42 22.97 -0.49
CA ALA A 22 16.76 22.77 -1.79
C ALA A 22 15.93 21.47 -1.80
N VAL A 23 16.43 20.40 -1.18
CA VAL A 23 15.69 19.15 -1.00
C VAL A 23 14.50 19.36 -0.08
N TRP A 24 14.63 20.12 1.01
CA TRP A 24 13.53 20.45 1.92
C TRP A 24 12.44 21.29 1.24
N ASP A 25 12.83 22.30 0.46
CA ASP A 25 11.90 23.15 -0.29
C ASP A 25 11.17 22.33 -1.37
N ALA A 26 11.90 21.47 -2.09
CA ALA A 26 11.30 20.54 -3.04
C ALA A 26 10.38 19.50 -2.35
N LEU A 27 10.76 19.01 -1.17
CA LEU A 27 9.91 18.12 -0.38
C LEU A 27 8.63 18.83 0.02
N LEU A 28 8.72 20.06 0.55
CA LEU A 28 7.57 20.86 0.98
C LEU A 28 6.61 21.16 -0.18
N LEU A 29 7.15 21.42 -1.38
CA LEU A 29 6.38 21.57 -2.61
C LEU A 29 5.65 20.30 -3.04
N CYS A 30 6.24 19.14 -2.75
CA CYS A 30 5.69 17.83 -3.09
C CYS A 30 4.84 17.20 -1.97
N THR A 31 4.89 17.73 -0.75
CA THR A 31 4.11 17.25 0.41
C THR A 31 2.69 17.82 0.40
N GLY A 32 1.73 17.07 0.95
CA GLY A 32 0.32 17.47 1.01
C GLY A 32 -0.47 17.15 -0.27
N ASP A 33 -1.64 17.76 -0.43
CA ASP A 33 -2.64 17.36 -1.43
C ASP A 33 -2.39 17.88 -2.85
N MET A 34 -1.32 18.68 -3.05
CA MET A 34 -0.93 19.25 -4.35
C MET A 34 -2.08 19.91 -5.13
N GLU A 35 -2.95 20.68 -4.45
CA GLU A 35 -4.11 21.34 -5.08
C GLU A 35 -3.71 22.30 -6.21
N HIS A 36 -2.53 22.93 -6.11
CA HIS A 36 -2.00 23.81 -7.17
C HIS A 36 -1.80 23.09 -8.52
N LEU A 37 -1.54 21.77 -8.48
CA LEU A 37 -1.44 20.98 -9.70
C LEU A 37 -2.82 20.78 -10.36
N ASP A 38 -3.89 20.74 -9.59
CA ASP A 38 -5.24 20.57 -10.12
C ASP A 38 -5.69 21.84 -10.86
N ASP A 39 -5.42 23.03 -10.30
CA ASP A 39 -5.67 24.32 -10.97
C ASP A 39 -4.88 24.42 -12.28
N TYR A 40 -3.62 24.00 -12.28
CA TYR A 40 -2.78 23.99 -13.48
C TYR A 40 -3.26 23.00 -14.55
N VAL A 41 -3.79 21.84 -14.14
CA VAL A 41 -4.19 20.74 -15.03
C VAL A 41 -5.60 20.94 -15.60
N GLN A 42 -6.46 21.77 -14.97
CA GLN A 42 -7.79 22.12 -15.49
C GLN A 42 -7.75 22.70 -16.91
N ASP A 43 -6.76 23.54 -17.22
CA ASP A 43 -6.60 24.17 -18.54
C ASP A 43 -5.82 23.32 -19.56
N LYS A 44 -5.47 22.08 -19.22
CA LYS A 44 -4.69 21.18 -20.07
C LYS A 44 -5.56 20.12 -20.75
N SER A 45 -4.92 19.27 -21.56
CA SER A 45 -5.61 18.20 -22.29
C SER A 45 -6.33 17.24 -21.33
N PHE A 46 -7.46 16.70 -21.80
CA PHE A 46 -8.23 15.70 -21.06
C PHE A 46 -7.39 14.48 -20.65
N VAL A 47 -6.39 14.09 -21.45
CA VAL A 47 -5.48 12.98 -21.13
C VAL A 47 -4.65 13.29 -19.89
N LEU A 48 -4.19 14.53 -19.72
CA LEU A 48 -3.44 14.94 -18.53
C LEU A 48 -4.34 14.96 -17.29
N GLN A 49 -5.59 15.42 -17.43
CA GLN A 49 -6.58 15.37 -16.34
C GLN A 49 -6.86 13.92 -15.92
N LEU A 50 -7.12 13.04 -16.89
CA LEU A 50 -7.35 11.61 -16.66
C LEU A 50 -6.14 10.95 -15.98
N ALA A 51 -4.92 11.30 -16.39
CA ALA A 51 -3.71 10.80 -15.77
C ALA A 51 -3.59 11.25 -14.31
N VAL A 52 -3.81 12.54 -14.02
CA VAL A 52 -3.73 13.07 -12.64
C VAL A 52 -4.82 12.49 -11.74
N TRP A 53 -6.05 12.38 -12.24
CA TRP A 53 -7.15 11.72 -11.51
C TRP A 53 -6.84 10.24 -11.24
N GLY A 54 -6.28 9.53 -12.23
CA GLY A 54 -5.85 8.15 -12.07
C GLY A 54 -4.72 7.99 -11.05
N LEU A 55 -3.70 8.86 -11.10
CA LEU A 55 -2.60 8.88 -10.14
C LEU A 55 -3.08 9.16 -8.71
N ARG A 56 -3.97 10.15 -8.53
CA ARG A 56 -4.64 10.40 -7.24
C ARG A 56 -5.45 9.18 -6.79
N GLY A 57 -6.14 8.50 -7.72
CA GLY A 57 -6.86 7.25 -7.45
C GLY A 57 -5.95 6.16 -6.89
N VAL A 58 -4.77 5.96 -7.48
CA VAL A 58 -3.76 5.00 -6.98
C VAL A 58 -3.26 5.40 -5.59
N ALA A 59 -2.97 6.69 -5.36
CA ALA A 59 -2.51 7.18 -4.07
C ALA A 59 -3.55 7.00 -2.93
N ARG A 60 -4.84 7.13 -3.26
CA ARG A 60 -5.94 7.02 -2.29
C ARG A 60 -6.05 5.62 -1.67
N VAL A 61 -5.47 4.60 -2.29
CA VAL A 61 -5.37 3.24 -1.71
C VAL A 61 -4.59 3.28 -0.38
N THR A 62 -3.57 4.13 -0.25
CA THR A 62 -2.84 4.36 1.01
C THR A 62 -3.37 5.54 1.80
N LEU A 63 -4.59 6.02 1.51
CA LEU A 63 -5.18 7.23 2.09
C LEU A 63 -4.44 8.55 1.76
N ALA A 64 -3.53 8.54 0.78
CA ALA A 64 -2.83 9.74 0.31
C ALA A 64 -3.61 10.37 -0.84
N ASN A 65 -3.78 11.69 -0.83
CA ASN A 65 -4.40 12.42 -1.95
C ASN A 65 -3.35 13.21 -2.73
N ASN A 66 -2.33 12.51 -3.24
CA ASN A 66 -1.20 13.14 -3.90
C ASN A 66 -0.81 12.37 -5.17
N PRO A 67 -0.82 13.01 -6.36
CA PRO A 67 -0.52 12.34 -7.63
C PRO A 67 0.94 11.88 -7.74
N LEU A 68 1.89 12.56 -7.08
CA LEU A 68 3.28 12.12 -7.01
C LEU A 68 3.41 10.83 -6.20
N THR A 69 2.73 10.73 -5.05
CA THR A 69 2.67 9.49 -4.26
C THR A 69 2.07 8.35 -5.09
N GLY A 70 1.01 8.62 -5.85
CA GLY A 70 0.43 7.64 -6.78
C GLY A 70 1.39 7.18 -7.87
N ALA A 71 2.17 8.11 -8.43
CA ALA A 71 3.19 7.81 -9.45
C ALA A 71 4.33 6.94 -8.88
N LEU A 72 4.77 7.23 -7.66
CA LEU A 72 5.79 6.43 -6.96
C LEU A 72 5.26 5.02 -6.64
N ILE A 73 4.02 4.89 -6.17
CA ILE A 73 3.38 3.58 -5.94
C ILE A 73 3.28 2.79 -7.26
N LEU A 74 2.91 3.45 -8.35
CA LEU A 74 2.89 2.84 -9.68
C LEU A 74 4.28 2.38 -10.12
N ALA A 75 5.30 3.20 -9.91
CA ALA A 75 6.68 2.80 -10.19
C ALA A 75 7.10 1.58 -9.34
N ALA A 76 6.67 1.50 -8.08
CA ALA A 76 6.90 0.32 -7.23
C ALA A 76 6.23 -0.93 -7.79
N LEU A 77 5.00 -0.82 -8.29
CA LEU A 77 4.27 -1.92 -8.93
C LEU A 77 4.98 -2.40 -10.19
N TYR A 78 5.40 -1.50 -11.07
CA TYR A 78 6.19 -1.85 -12.26
C TYR A 78 7.54 -2.47 -11.91
N TRP A 79 8.18 -2.02 -10.84
CA TRP A 79 9.40 -2.63 -10.31
C TRP A 79 9.15 -4.04 -9.80
N ALA A 80 8.04 -4.28 -9.10
CA ALA A 80 7.68 -5.60 -8.58
C ALA A 80 7.33 -6.59 -9.70
N SER A 81 6.45 -6.17 -10.61
CA SER A 81 6.03 -6.94 -11.78
C SER A 81 5.42 -6.00 -12.83
N PRO A 82 5.99 -5.92 -14.04
CA PRO A 82 5.42 -5.09 -15.11
C PRO A 82 3.96 -5.44 -15.45
N TRP A 83 3.58 -6.71 -15.28
CA TRP A 83 2.22 -7.18 -15.52
C TRP A 83 1.25 -6.67 -14.45
N GLN A 84 1.65 -6.67 -13.17
CA GLN A 84 0.84 -6.08 -12.09
C GLN A 84 0.67 -4.58 -12.29
N GLY A 85 1.75 -3.87 -12.68
CA GLY A 85 1.69 -2.45 -13.02
C GLY A 85 0.73 -2.18 -14.18
N LEU A 86 0.77 -3.00 -15.24
CA LEU A 86 -0.13 -2.86 -16.39
C LEU A 86 -1.60 -3.10 -16.02
N LEU A 87 -1.90 -4.18 -15.28
CA LEU A 87 -3.28 -4.45 -14.84
C LEU A 87 -3.79 -3.38 -13.87
N GLY A 88 -2.93 -2.90 -12.97
CA GLY A 88 -3.24 -1.82 -12.04
C GLY A 88 -3.55 -0.50 -12.76
N THR A 89 -2.73 -0.11 -13.73
CA THR A 89 -2.97 1.09 -14.56
C THR A 89 -4.24 0.97 -15.39
N LEU A 90 -4.47 -0.18 -16.04
CA LEU A 90 -5.68 -0.42 -16.82
C LEU A 90 -6.94 -0.35 -15.94
N GLY A 91 -6.92 -0.96 -14.75
CA GLY A 91 -8.03 -0.90 -13.80
C GLY A 91 -8.29 0.52 -13.26
N ALA A 92 -7.23 1.28 -12.95
CA ALA A 92 -7.35 2.68 -12.54
C ALA A 92 -7.90 3.58 -13.65
N LEU A 93 -7.45 3.40 -14.90
CA LEU A 93 -7.95 4.15 -16.04
C LEU A 93 -9.39 3.78 -16.39
N ALA A 94 -9.71 2.48 -16.42
CA ALA A 94 -11.06 1.99 -16.69
C ALA A 94 -12.07 2.47 -15.63
N SER A 95 -11.71 2.41 -14.34
CA SER A 95 -12.58 2.91 -13.26
C SER A 95 -12.78 4.43 -13.33
N THR A 96 -11.71 5.20 -13.58
CA THR A 96 -11.81 6.66 -13.73
C THR A 96 -12.62 7.05 -14.96
N LEU A 97 -12.41 6.37 -16.09
CA LEU A 97 -13.19 6.61 -17.31
C LEU A 97 -14.66 6.24 -17.12
N THR A 98 -14.95 5.13 -16.45
CA THR A 98 -16.32 4.73 -16.10
C THR A 98 -16.98 5.79 -15.23
N ALA A 99 -16.27 6.32 -14.23
CA ALA A 99 -16.78 7.39 -13.36
C ALA A 99 -17.09 8.69 -14.14
N VAL A 100 -16.27 9.03 -15.13
CA VAL A 100 -16.49 10.20 -16.01
C VAL A 100 -17.69 9.98 -16.94
N ILE A 101 -17.79 8.81 -17.60
CA ILE A 101 -18.87 8.50 -18.53
C ILE A 101 -20.23 8.41 -17.81
N MET A 102 -20.26 7.78 -16.63
CA MET A 102 -21.49 7.61 -15.85
C MET A 102 -21.93 8.90 -15.14
N GLY A 103 -21.21 10.02 -15.28
CA GLY A 103 -21.65 11.30 -14.72
C GLY A 103 -21.96 11.26 -13.23
N GLN A 104 -21.24 10.44 -12.45
CA GLN A 104 -21.47 10.15 -11.02
C GLN A 104 -22.71 9.30 -10.67
N ASP A 105 -23.26 8.44 -11.54
CA ASP A 105 -24.26 7.41 -11.14
C ASP A 105 -23.66 6.13 -10.51
N SER A 106 -22.58 6.27 -9.73
CA SER A 106 -22.21 5.25 -8.73
C SER A 106 -23.00 5.44 -7.42
N VAL A 107 -24.05 6.27 -7.42
CA VAL A 107 -24.89 6.56 -6.25
C VAL A 107 -25.46 5.27 -5.64
N PHE A 108 -25.82 4.25 -6.42
CA PHE A 108 -26.51 3.10 -5.81
C PHE A 108 -25.60 2.26 -4.90
N VAL A 109 -24.38 1.93 -5.36
CA VAL A 109 -23.41 1.18 -4.55
C VAL A 109 -22.75 2.09 -3.53
N SER A 110 -22.36 3.31 -3.90
CA SER A 110 -21.68 4.24 -2.98
C SER A 110 -22.64 4.78 -1.91
N SER A 111 -23.89 5.12 -2.24
CA SER A 111 -24.89 5.57 -1.27
C SER A 111 -25.48 4.41 -0.48
N GLY A 112 -25.62 3.22 -1.07
CA GLY A 112 -25.98 2.02 -0.32
C GLY A 112 -24.94 1.68 0.75
N LEU A 113 -23.66 1.61 0.36
CA LEU A 113 -22.56 1.38 1.30
C LEU A 113 -22.38 2.56 2.25
N SER A 114 -22.36 3.82 1.77
CA SER A 114 -22.13 4.97 2.64
C SER A 114 -23.25 5.13 3.65
N SER A 115 -24.50 4.84 3.33
CA SER A 115 -25.59 4.91 4.33
C SER A 115 -25.41 3.91 5.46
N VAL A 116 -24.84 2.74 5.18
CA VAL A 116 -24.55 1.71 6.18
C VAL A 116 -23.25 2.02 6.93
N LEU A 117 -22.19 2.40 6.22
CA LEU A 117 -20.84 2.64 6.74
C LEU A 117 -20.71 3.98 7.47
N ALA A 118 -21.46 5.02 7.08
CA ALA A 118 -21.48 6.31 7.77
C ALA A 118 -22.00 6.18 9.21
N ARG A 119 -22.76 5.13 9.51
CA ARG A 119 -23.22 4.84 10.87
C ARG A 119 -22.10 4.34 11.80
N TRP A 120 -20.97 3.94 11.22
CA TRP A 120 -19.78 3.44 11.89
C TRP A 120 -18.52 4.27 11.60
N ASP A 121 -18.65 5.39 10.88
CA ASP A 121 -17.54 6.26 10.43
C ASP A 121 -16.46 5.53 9.60
N LEU A 122 -16.82 4.45 8.89
CA LEU A 122 -15.86 3.69 8.07
C LEU A 122 -15.69 4.28 6.65
N PRO A 123 -14.45 4.38 6.14
CA PRO A 123 -14.21 4.81 4.77
C PRO A 123 -14.66 3.75 3.75
N VAL A 124 -15.44 4.19 2.76
CA VAL A 124 -16.00 3.35 1.68
C VAL A 124 -14.90 2.74 0.78
N SER A 125 -13.67 3.28 0.81
CA SER A 125 -12.63 3.11 -0.23
C SER A 125 -12.22 1.67 -0.57
N VAL A 126 -12.07 0.77 0.41
CA VAL A 126 -11.58 -0.60 0.15
C VAL A 126 -12.69 -1.60 -0.16
N PHE A 127 -13.92 -1.27 0.20
CA PHE A 127 -15.04 -2.21 0.11
C PHE A 127 -15.48 -2.52 -1.33
N PRO A 128 -15.55 -1.57 -2.28
CA PRO A 128 -15.87 -1.87 -3.68
C PRO A 128 -14.88 -2.86 -4.30
N PHE A 129 -13.58 -2.65 -4.10
CA PHE A 129 -12.55 -3.58 -4.59
C PHE A 129 -12.72 -4.98 -3.96
N ASN A 130 -12.89 -5.03 -2.63
CA ASN A 130 -13.07 -6.30 -1.91
C ASN A 130 -14.36 -7.04 -2.30
N ILE A 131 -15.46 -6.33 -2.55
CA ILE A 131 -16.72 -6.93 -3.00
C ILE A 131 -16.55 -7.49 -4.42
N ILE A 132 -15.95 -6.72 -5.33
CA ILE A 132 -15.75 -7.15 -6.72
C ILE A 132 -14.83 -8.37 -6.78
N ILE A 133 -13.73 -8.39 -6.03
CA ILE A 133 -12.80 -9.53 -6.07
C ILE A 133 -13.42 -10.79 -5.45
N ILE A 134 -14.20 -10.66 -4.37
CA ILE A 134 -14.92 -11.80 -3.78
C ILE A 134 -15.97 -12.32 -4.77
N LEU A 135 -16.75 -11.44 -5.38
CA LEU A 135 -17.76 -11.82 -6.37
C LEU A 135 -17.11 -12.48 -7.59
N TYR A 136 -16.00 -11.92 -8.09
CA TYR A 136 -15.21 -12.50 -9.18
C TYR A 136 -14.73 -13.91 -8.83
N LEU A 137 -14.11 -14.10 -7.65
CA LEU A 137 -13.61 -15.40 -7.21
C LEU A 137 -14.76 -16.42 -7.03
N LEU A 138 -15.92 -15.98 -6.52
CA LEU A 138 -17.12 -16.81 -6.41
C LEU A 138 -17.69 -17.19 -7.78
N CYS A 139 -17.72 -16.26 -8.73
CA CYS A 139 -18.24 -16.47 -10.07
C CYS A 139 -17.34 -17.37 -10.93
N VAL A 140 -16.02 -17.21 -10.81
CA VAL A 140 -15.05 -18.06 -11.50
C VAL A 140 -15.08 -19.47 -10.91
N GLY A 141 -15.07 -19.57 -9.57
CA GLY A 141 -15.04 -20.83 -8.85
C GLY A 141 -13.63 -21.46 -8.81
N PRO A 142 -13.38 -22.40 -7.88
CA PRO A 142 -12.06 -23.01 -7.69
C PRO A 142 -11.62 -23.94 -8.82
N ASP A 143 -12.56 -24.48 -9.59
CA ASP A 143 -12.32 -25.49 -10.63
C ASP A 143 -12.32 -24.91 -12.07
N ASN A 144 -12.21 -23.59 -12.21
CA ASN A 144 -12.22 -22.95 -13.52
C ASN A 144 -10.92 -23.22 -14.29
N LEU A 145 -11.04 -23.88 -15.45
CA LEU A 145 -9.92 -24.22 -16.32
C LEU A 145 -9.39 -23.02 -17.12
N ASP A 146 -10.24 -22.03 -17.41
CA ASP A 146 -9.87 -20.86 -18.22
C ASP A 146 -9.16 -19.77 -17.38
N PHE A 147 -9.52 -19.66 -16.10
CA PHE A 147 -8.94 -18.71 -15.15
C PHE A 147 -8.44 -19.42 -13.88
N PRO A 148 -7.32 -20.17 -13.97
CA PRO A 148 -6.78 -20.88 -12.82
C PRO A 148 -6.33 -19.89 -11.75
N HIS A 149 -6.88 -20.04 -10.55
CA HIS A 149 -6.49 -19.28 -9.37
C HIS A 149 -5.80 -20.21 -8.38
N GLN A 150 -4.82 -19.70 -7.63
CA GLN A 150 -4.20 -20.49 -6.58
C GLN A 150 -5.26 -20.84 -5.53
N PRO A 151 -5.54 -22.13 -5.28
CA PRO A 151 -6.48 -22.53 -4.25
C PRO A 151 -6.03 -21.94 -2.92
N ALA A 152 -6.98 -21.46 -2.13
CA ALA A 152 -6.70 -21.13 -0.74
C ALA A 152 -6.14 -22.40 -0.08
N LEU A 153 -4.89 -22.33 0.39
CA LEU A 153 -4.24 -23.46 1.04
C LEU A 153 -5.14 -23.92 2.22
N PRO A 154 -5.54 -25.19 2.28
CA PRO A 154 -6.40 -25.66 3.36
C PRO A 154 -5.72 -25.45 4.71
N PRO A 155 -6.48 -25.08 5.76
CA PRO A 155 -5.94 -25.01 7.11
C PRO A 155 -5.27 -26.35 7.47
N GLY A 156 -3.99 -26.35 7.83
CA GLY A 156 -3.26 -27.58 8.21
C GLY A 156 -2.19 -28.09 7.25
N ALA A 157 -1.93 -27.46 6.10
CA ALA A 157 -0.82 -27.87 5.24
C ALA A 157 0.53 -27.71 5.97
N LEU A 158 1.23 -28.82 6.22
CA LEU A 158 2.50 -28.88 6.95
C LEU A 158 3.64 -28.29 6.13
N ALA A 159 4.25 -27.21 6.61
CA ALA A 159 5.53 -26.70 6.15
C ALA A 159 6.62 -26.92 7.22
N PRO A 160 7.90 -27.04 6.81
CA PRO A 160 8.99 -27.39 7.72
C PRO A 160 9.23 -26.31 8.78
N ASN A 161 9.04 -26.68 10.04
CA ASN A 161 9.32 -25.90 11.25
C ASN A 161 10.78 -25.39 11.26
N SER A 162 11.00 -24.15 10.83
CA SER A 162 12.30 -23.47 10.92
C SER A 162 12.30 -22.49 12.10
N THR A 163 12.62 -23.00 13.30
CA THR A 163 12.62 -22.25 14.58
C THR A 163 13.74 -21.22 14.71
N LYS A 164 14.61 -21.04 13.71
CA LYS A 164 15.90 -20.34 13.88
C LYS A 164 15.95 -18.88 13.38
N VAL A 165 14.86 -18.28 12.88
CA VAL A 165 14.92 -16.92 12.31
C VAL A 165 13.70 -16.05 12.67
N VAL A 166 13.13 -16.20 13.86
CA VAL A 166 11.89 -15.50 14.25
C VAL A 166 12.06 -13.97 14.26
N ALA A 167 13.13 -13.43 14.84
CA ALA A 167 13.27 -11.98 14.99
C ALA A 167 13.57 -11.24 13.68
N VAL A 168 14.50 -11.75 12.86
CA VAL A 168 14.89 -11.10 11.60
C VAL A 168 13.78 -11.20 10.55
N GLU A 169 13.04 -12.31 10.52
CA GLU A 169 11.89 -12.43 9.62
C GLU A 169 10.71 -11.55 10.05
N VAL A 170 10.44 -11.40 11.34
CA VAL A 170 9.42 -10.46 11.84
C VAL A 170 9.82 -9.02 11.49
N MET A 171 11.08 -8.63 11.73
CA MET A 171 11.58 -7.29 11.38
C MET A 171 11.48 -7.00 9.88
N ARG A 172 11.72 -8.00 9.03
CA ARG A 172 11.57 -7.88 7.57
C ARG A 172 10.10 -7.93 7.14
N GLY A 173 9.24 -8.60 7.90
CA GLY A 173 7.80 -8.71 7.67
C GLY A 173 7.05 -7.39 7.82
N ILE A 174 7.53 -6.48 8.67
CA ILE A 174 6.90 -5.16 8.87
C ILE A 174 6.89 -4.31 7.57
N PRO A 175 8.03 -4.02 6.92
CA PRO A 175 8.00 -3.29 5.65
C PRO A 175 7.33 -4.10 4.53
N LEU A 176 7.44 -5.43 4.53
CA LEU A 176 6.76 -6.29 3.55
C LEU A 176 5.24 -6.19 3.67
N GLY A 177 4.71 -6.15 4.90
CA GLY A 177 3.28 -6.00 5.20
C GLY A 177 2.67 -4.74 4.59
N VAL A 178 3.42 -3.64 4.57
CA VAL A 178 3.01 -2.40 3.89
C VAL A 178 2.92 -2.60 2.37
N GLY A 179 3.87 -3.31 1.76
CA GLY A 179 3.84 -3.61 0.33
C GLY A 179 2.71 -4.58 -0.08
N GLN A 180 2.30 -5.47 0.82
CA GLN A 180 1.19 -6.40 0.57
C GLN A 180 -0.16 -5.70 0.33
N ILE A 181 -0.32 -4.44 0.75
CA ILE A 181 -1.48 -3.60 0.38
C ILE A 181 -1.68 -3.56 -1.14
N PHE A 182 -0.58 -3.64 -1.91
CA PHE A 182 -0.56 -3.65 -3.37
C PHE A 182 -0.17 -5.01 -3.95
N ALA A 183 -0.26 -6.09 -3.17
CA ALA A 183 0.22 -7.43 -3.53
C ALA A 183 1.71 -7.47 -3.93
N CYS A 184 2.53 -6.59 -3.34
CA CYS A 184 3.99 -6.56 -3.51
C CYS A 184 4.68 -7.37 -2.40
N ALA A 185 5.25 -8.52 -2.76
CA ALA A 185 5.99 -9.38 -1.84
C ALA A 185 7.51 -9.09 -1.80
N ALA A 186 8.00 -8.17 -2.62
CA ALA A 186 9.42 -7.83 -2.70
C ALA A 186 9.75 -6.63 -1.81
N LEU A 187 10.81 -6.75 -1.01
CA LEU A 187 11.20 -5.71 -0.05
C LEU A 187 11.48 -4.34 -0.69
N GLY A 188 12.10 -4.30 -1.86
CA GLY A 188 12.43 -3.06 -2.58
C GLY A 188 11.17 -2.22 -2.89
N PRO A 189 10.21 -2.76 -3.67
CA PRO A 189 8.92 -2.14 -3.90
C PRO A 189 8.17 -1.73 -2.63
N SER A 190 8.16 -2.59 -1.60
CA SER A 190 7.48 -2.27 -0.34
C SER A 190 8.10 -1.06 0.38
N LEU A 191 9.43 -0.95 0.37
CA LEU A 191 10.13 0.23 0.91
C LEU A 191 9.87 1.48 0.05
N LEU A 192 9.73 1.33 -1.26
CA LEU A 192 9.40 2.44 -2.15
C LEU A 192 7.97 2.94 -1.90
N ILE A 193 7.01 2.04 -1.70
CA ILE A 193 5.63 2.38 -1.29
C ILE A 193 5.65 3.10 0.06
N LEU A 194 6.37 2.56 1.05
CA LEU A 194 6.51 3.20 2.37
C LEU A 194 7.14 4.60 2.25
N GLY A 195 8.17 4.75 1.42
CA GLY A 195 8.79 6.04 1.12
C GLY A 195 7.84 7.02 0.45
N ALA A 196 7.01 6.55 -0.49
CA ALA A 196 5.99 7.37 -1.15
C ALA A 196 4.91 7.86 -0.17
N VAL A 197 4.49 7.02 0.78
CA VAL A 197 3.56 7.39 1.85
C VAL A 197 4.23 8.35 2.84
N ALA A 198 5.49 8.11 3.21
CA ALA A 198 6.24 8.98 4.10
C ALA A 198 6.48 10.38 3.50
N LEU A 199 6.67 10.45 2.18
CA LEU A 199 6.75 11.71 1.43
C LEU A 199 5.46 12.52 1.51
N TYR A 200 4.31 11.85 1.47
CA TYR A 200 3.01 12.52 1.63
C TYR A 200 2.76 12.94 3.09
N SER A 201 2.88 11.98 4.01
CA SER A 201 2.68 12.20 5.44
C SER A 201 3.50 11.18 6.25
N PRO A 202 4.53 11.62 6.99
CA PRO A 202 5.33 10.72 7.81
C PRO A 202 4.52 10.09 8.95
N LEU A 203 3.46 10.76 9.42
CA LEU A 203 2.53 10.22 10.42
C LEU A 203 1.75 9.02 9.87
N LEU A 204 1.31 9.10 8.61
CA LEU A 204 0.60 8.03 7.92
C LEU A 204 1.51 6.81 7.71
N ALA A 205 2.77 7.05 7.33
CA ALA A 205 3.78 6.00 7.22
C ALA A 205 4.06 5.32 8.57
N ALA A 206 4.13 6.10 9.66
CA ALA A 206 4.30 5.56 11.01
C ALA A 206 3.09 4.68 11.42
N HIS A 207 1.86 5.11 11.13
CA HIS A 207 0.66 4.29 11.38
C HIS A 207 0.64 3.02 10.53
N ALA A 208 1.08 3.09 9.27
CA ALA A 208 1.17 1.92 8.41
C ALA A 208 2.16 0.87 8.96
N LEU A 209 3.32 1.33 9.45
CA LEU A 209 4.32 0.49 10.12
C LEU A 209 3.81 -0.08 11.44
N LEU A 210 3.14 0.74 12.27
CA LEU A 210 2.55 0.28 13.53
C LEU A 210 1.47 -0.78 13.29
N GLY A 211 0.56 -0.55 12.34
CA GLY A 211 -0.45 -1.55 11.96
C GLY A 211 0.19 -2.84 11.46
N SER A 212 1.30 -2.74 10.71
CA SER A 212 2.02 -3.93 10.23
C SER A 212 2.74 -4.65 11.38
N ALA A 213 3.34 -3.93 12.32
CA ALA A 213 3.96 -4.51 13.50
C ALA A 213 2.93 -5.22 14.39
N VAL A 214 1.74 -4.62 14.59
CA VAL A 214 0.64 -5.24 15.34
C VAL A 214 0.12 -6.49 14.61
N GLY A 215 -0.05 -6.44 13.29
CA GLY A 215 -0.45 -7.61 12.49
C GLY A 215 0.58 -8.75 12.55
N SER A 216 1.88 -8.42 12.51
CA SER A 216 2.97 -9.38 12.71
C SER A 216 2.92 -10.02 14.10
N LEU A 217 2.66 -9.22 15.14
CA LEU A 217 2.56 -9.70 16.52
C LEU A 217 1.33 -10.60 16.70
N ALA A 218 0.18 -10.22 16.16
CA ALA A 218 -1.04 -11.03 16.23
C ALA A 218 -0.86 -12.38 15.53
N ALA A 219 -0.24 -12.40 14.35
CA ALA A 219 0.07 -13.64 13.64
C ALA A 219 1.08 -14.51 14.39
N PHE A 220 2.09 -13.91 15.02
CA PHE A 220 3.04 -14.62 15.87
C PHE A 220 2.35 -15.25 17.09
N LEU A 221 1.48 -14.50 17.77
CA LEU A 221 0.71 -14.99 18.93
C LEU A 221 -0.25 -16.12 18.53
N SER A 222 -0.93 -15.98 17.39
CA SER A 222 -1.83 -17.02 16.87
C SER A 222 -1.07 -18.30 16.53
N ALA A 223 0.10 -18.20 15.89
CA ALA A 223 0.94 -19.36 15.62
C ALA A 223 1.49 -19.99 16.90
N TYR A 224 1.88 -19.19 17.89
CA TYR A 224 2.35 -19.70 19.19
C TYR A 224 1.22 -20.41 19.95
N ALA A 225 0.02 -19.84 19.96
CA ALA A 225 -1.15 -20.47 20.56
C ALA A 225 -1.51 -21.79 19.87
N ASP A 226 -1.41 -21.86 18.54
CA ASP A 226 -1.67 -23.08 17.78
C ASP A 226 -0.64 -24.18 18.10
N ILE A 227 0.65 -23.83 18.21
CA ILE A 227 1.70 -24.74 18.65
C ILE A 227 1.45 -25.23 20.09
N ALA A 228 1.05 -24.32 21.00
CA ALA A 228 0.78 -24.65 22.40
C ALA A 228 -0.48 -25.51 22.59
N LEU A 229 -1.47 -25.40 21.70
CA LEU A 229 -2.72 -26.16 21.72
C LEU A 229 -2.65 -27.48 20.92
N GLY A 230 -1.49 -27.85 20.37
CA GLY A 230 -1.30 -29.10 19.65
C GLY A 230 -1.68 -29.06 18.16
N ASN A 231 -1.43 -27.94 17.47
CA ASN A 231 -1.66 -27.76 16.02
C ASN A 231 -3.13 -27.85 15.58
N LEU A 232 -4.07 -27.48 16.46
CA LEU A 232 -5.51 -27.61 16.25
C LEU A 232 -6.06 -26.72 15.11
N LEU A 233 -5.39 -25.60 14.80
CA LEU A 233 -5.76 -24.61 13.78
C LEU A 233 -4.92 -24.75 12.49
N GLY A 234 -3.90 -25.60 12.48
CA GLY A 234 -3.16 -25.96 11.28
C GLY A 234 -2.28 -24.85 10.67
N THR A 235 -1.83 -23.89 11.47
CA THR A 235 -1.05 -22.72 11.05
C THR A 235 0.46 -22.98 11.12
N SER A 236 0.99 -23.83 10.25
CA SER A 236 2.44 -24.14 10.24
C SER A 236 3.32 -23.07 9.55
N ASN A 237 2.72 -22.16 8.77
CA ASN A 237 3.45 -21.11 8.03
C ASN A 237 3.30 -19.73 8.68
N VAL A 238 4.05 -19.49 9.76
CA VAL A 238 4.10 -18.19 10.47
C VAL A 238 4.30 -17.03 9.50
N LYS A 239 5.18 -17.19 8.50
CA LYS A 239 5.52 -16.14 7.52
C LYS A 239 4.34 -15.70 6.65
N LEU A 240 3.59 -16.65 6.10
CA LEU A 240 2.44 -16.35 5.24
C LEU A 240 1.26 -15.80 6.07
N THR A 241 1.10 -16.29 7.30
CA THR A 241 0.10 -15.79 8.25
C THR A 241 0.42 -14.37 8.70
N VAL A 242 1.70 -14.08 8.97
CA VAL A 242 2.24 -12.75 9.29
C VAL A 242 2.01 -11.79 8.13
N ASP A 243 2.36 -12.15 6.90
CA ASP A 243 2.22 -11.26 5.74
C ASP A 243 0.74 -10.90 5.47
N LYS A 244 -0.19 -11.87 5.59
CA LYS A 244 -1.63 -11.65 5.39
C LYS A 244 -2.28 -10.84 6.51
N HIS A 245 -1.96 -11.13 7.78
CA HIS A 245 -2.51 -10.38 8.91
C HIS A 245 -1.89 -8.98 9.03
N CYS A 246 -0.61 -8.81 8.65
CA CYS A 246 0.02 -7.52 8.48
C CYS A 246 -0.81 -6.62 7.58
N ALA A 247 -1.08 -7.05 6.36
CA ALA A 247 -1.78 -6.23 5.37
C ALA A 247 -3.16 -5.80 5.88
N LEU A 248 -3.91 -6.74 6.47
CA LEU A 248 -5.26 -6.49 6.98
C LEU A 248 -5.28 -5.50 8.16
N VAL A 249 -4.38 -5.67 9.13
CA VAL A 249 -4.30 -4.80 10.31
C VAL A 249 -3.71 -3.44 9.95
N THR A 250 -2.73 -3.39 9.04
CA THR A 250 -2.22 -2.13 8.48
C THR A 250 -3.34 -1.32 7.84
N ILE A 251 -4.18 -1.95 7.00
CA ILE A 251 -5.30 -1.27 6.36
C ILE A 251 -6.32 -0.78 7.40
N HIS A 252 -6.68 -1.61 8.39
CA HIS A 252 -7.62 -1.23 9.44
C HIS A 252 -7.11 -0.07 10.31
N ASN A 253 -5.85 -0.13 10.75
CA ASN A 253 -5.27 0.89 11.65
C ASN A 253 -5.02 2.22 10.92
N VAL A 254 -4.67 2.16 9.63
CA VAL A 254 -4.56 3.34 8.76
C VAL A 254 -5.94 3.97 8.52
N MET A 255 -7.00 3.16 8.37
CA MET A 255 -8.37 3.67 8.22
C MET A 255 -8.99 4.23 9.52
N SER A 256 -8.60 3.71 10.69
CA SER A 256 -9.07 4.16 12.01
C SER A 256 -8.40 5.44 12.53
N SER A 257 -7.33 5.91 11.87
CA SER A 257 -6.56 7.10 12.25
C SER A 257 -7.06 8.40 11.58
N ARG A 258 -8.15 8.34 10.81
CA ARG A 258 -8.87 9.51 10.32
C ARG A 258 -9.96 9.91 11.31
#